data_AF-A0A8B7VEU7-F1
#
_entry.id   AF-A0A8B7VEU7-F1
#
_cell.length_a   1.000
_cell.length_b   1.000
_cell.length_c   1.000
_cell.angle_alpha   90.00
_cell.angle_beta   90.00
_cell.angle_gamma   90.00
#
_symmetry.space_group_name_H-M   'P 1'
#
loop_
_entity.id
_entity.type
_entity.pdbx_description
1 polymer ?
#
loop_
_entity_poly.entity_id
_entity_poly.type
_entity_poly.pdbx_seq_one_letter_code
_entity_poly.pdbx_strand_id
1 'polypeptide(L)'
;MLPRRSRRTVNKSTGPTCSFAGSCEVSKTQRRHCPACRLRKCINAGMRKDMILSADALALRRARQAQRRAQQTPIQLSKEQKELVQILLGAHTRHVSTMFDQFVQFRPPAHLFSHHQPLPPWAPVPPLLAHFADINTFMVQQIIKFTKDLPLFRSLPMEDQIYLLKGAAVEICHIALNTTFCLQTQNFLCGPLRYTMEDGVHDRPGVTQRKEIDQLQEDMALTLENYIKEQKPRPQSRFLYAKLMGLLAELRSLNSAYLYQIQRIQGLSAMMPLLQEICS
;
A
#
# COMPACT_ATOMS: atom_id res chain seq x y z
N MET A 1 -25.14 -23.97 -21.01
CA MET A 1 -25.64 -22.57 -20.97
C MET A 1 -25.04 -21.75 -22.09
N LEU A 2 -25.80 -20.84 -22.71
CA LEU A 2 -25.32 -19.99 -23.82
C LEU A 2 -24.26 -18.94 -23.37
N PRO A 3 -23.28 -18.59 -24.21
CA PRO A 3 -22.32 -17.52 -23.94
C PRO A 3 -23.02 -16.19 -23.64
N ARG A 4 -22.45 -15.34 -22.78
CA ARG A 4 -23.04 -14.04 -22.38
C ARG A 4 -23.50 -13.17 -23.57
N ARG A 5 -22.78 -13.22 -24.69
CA ARG A 5 -23.14 -12.48 -25.92
C ARG A 5 -24.30 -13.11 -26.69
N SER A 6 -24.35 -14.43 -26.81
CA SER A 6 -25.45 -15.16 -27.46
C SER A 6 -26.76 -15.07 -26.67
N ARG A 7 -26.70 -14.89 -25.33
CA ARG A 7 -27.87 -14.63 -24.48
C ARG A 7 -28.61 -13.33 -24.81
N ARG A 8 -27.88 -12.24 -25.08
CA ARG A 8 -28.47 -10.95 -25.49
C ARG A 8 -29.16 -11.02 -26.85
N THR A 9 -28.69 -11.92 -27.69
CA THR A 9 -29.18 -12.13 -29.05
C THR A 9 -30.45 -13.00 -29.09
N VAL A 10 -30.63 -13.89 -28.11
CA VAL A 10 -31.83 -14.74 -27.97
C VAL A 10 -33.02 -13.98 -27.36
N ASN A 11 -32.77 -12.94 -26.56
CA ASN A 11 -33.82 -12.12 -25.93
C ASN A 11 -34.39 -11.00 -26.82
N LYS A 12 -33.98 -10.89 -28.09
CA LYS A 12 -34.57 -9.93 -29.05
C LYS A 12 -35.65 -10.65 -29.87
N SER A 13 -36.80 -9.99 -30.07
CA SER A 13 -37.96 -10.51 -30.82
C SER A 13 -37.59 -10.92 -32.25
N THR A 14 -36.68 -10.18 -32.89
CA THR A 14 -36.07 -10.54 -34.17
C THR A 14 -34.68 -11.14 -33.93
N GLY A 15 -34.53 -12.44 -34.23
CA GLY A 15 -33.23 -13.12 -34.18
C GLY A 15 -32.23 -12.55 -35.19
N PRO A 16 -30.92 -12.77 -35.01
CA PRO A 16 -29.90 -12.29 -35.94
C PRO A 16 -30.01 -13.06 -37.27
N THR A 17 -30.05 -12.32 -38.38
CA THR A 17 -29.98 -12.89 -39.74
C THR A 17 -28.53 -12.88 -40.22
N CYS A 18 -28.13 -13.89 -40.99
CA CYS A 18 -26.84 -13.88 -41.65
C CYS A 18 -26.92 -12.99 -42.90
N SER A 19 -26.01 -12.04 -43.06
CA SER A 19 -25.90 -11.23 -44.27
C SER A 19 -25.16 -11.94 -45.43
N PHE A 20 -24.76 -13.19 -45.20
CA PHE A 20 -24.02 -14.04 -46.14
C PHE A 20 -24.80 -15.36 -46.39
N ALA A 21 -24.13 -16.41 -46.84
CA ALA A 21 -24.72 -17.72 -47.14
C ALA A 21 -25.12 -18.58 -45.92
N GLY A 22 -25.13 -18.04 -44.70
CA GLY A 22 -25.48 -18.81 -43.49
C GLY A 22 -24.44 -19.83 -43.01
N SER A 23 -23.28 -19.93 -43.67
CA SER A 23 -22.20 -20.90 -43.42
C SER A 23 -20.89 -20.26 -42.92
N CYS A 24 -20.92 -19.04 -42.39
CA CYS A 24 -19.70 -18.33 -41.95
C CYS A 24 -18.87 -19.13 -40.94
N GLU A 25 -17.55 -19.14 -41.12
CA GLU A 25 -16.62 -19.76 -40.19
C GLU A 25 -16.61 -19.04 -38.83
N VAL A 26 -16.67 -19.80 -37.73
CA VAL A 26 -16.68 -19.25 -36.37
C VAL A 26 -15.43 -19.69 -35.62
N SER A 27 -14.38 -18.86 -35.72
CA SER A 27 -13.08 -19.01 -35.05
C SER A 27 -12.86 -17.97 -33.92
N LYS A 28 -11.77 -18.05 -33.16
CA LYS A 28 -11.50 -17.11 -32.04
C LYS A 28 -11.45 -15.64 -32.51
N THR A 29 -10.89 -15.40 -33.69
CA THR A 29 -10.72 -14.09 -34.33
C THR A 29 -12.01 -13.63 -35.04
N GLN A 30 -12.68 -14.52 -35.78
CA GLN A 30 -13.80 -14.16 -36.65
C GLN A 30 -15.20 -14.31 -36.02
N ARG A 31 -15.32 -14.86 -34.80
CA ARG A 31 -16.61 -15.02 -34.06
C ARG A 31 -17.42 -13.74 -33.80
N ARG A 32 -16.93 -12.56 -34.16
CA ARG A 32 -17.68 -11.29 -34.09
C ARG A 32 -18.34 -10.92 -35.41
N HIS A 33 -17.90 -11.52 -36.52
CA HIS A 33 -18.28 -11.16 -37.88
C HIS A 33 -19.73 -11.53 -38.23
N CYS A 34 -20.21 -12.70 -37.76
CA CYS A 34 -21.58 -13.12 -37.97
C CYS A 34 -22.25 -13.61 -36.67
N PRO A 35 -23.13 -12.79 -36.04
CA PRO A 35 -23.89 -13.19 -34.86
C PRO A 35 -24.84 -14.37 -35.09
N ALA A 36 -25.38 -14.52 -36.31
CA ALA A 36 -26.30 -15.58 -36.68
C ALA A 36 -25.63 -16.96 -36.72
N CYS A 37 -24.53 -17.10 -37.48
CA CYS A 37 -23.76 -18.35 -37.56
C CYS A 37 -23.13 -18.71 -36.21
N ARG A 38 -22.72 -17.71 -35.41
CA ARG A 38 -22.26 -17.94 -34.04
C ARG A 38 -23.36 -18.55 -33.16
N LEU A 39 -24.56 -17.98 -33.18
CA LEU A 39 -25.69 -18.50 -32.39
C LEU A 39 -26.06 -19.91 -32.84
N ARG A 40 -26.09 -20.17 -34.16
CA ARG A 40 -26.32 -21.51 -34.72
C ARG A 40 -25.29 -22.51 -34.22
N LYS A 41 -23.99 -22.19 -34.28
CA LYS A 41 -22.92 -23.05 -33.75
C LYS A 41 -23.07 -23.32 -32.26
N CYS A 42 -23.49 -22.33 -31.46
CA CYS A 42 -23.78 -22.54 -30.04
C CYS A 42 -24.91 -23.56 -29.81
N ILE A 43 -26.00 -23.46 -30.58
CA ILE A 43 -27.14 -24.37 -30.46
C ILE A 43 -26.74 -25.78 -30.94
N ASN A 44 -26.03 -25.89 -32.05
CA ASN A 44 -25.52 -27.16 -32.58
C ASN A 44 -24.55 -27.86 -31.61
N ALA A 45 -23.83 -27.08 -30.79
CA ALA A 45 -22.99 -27.60 -29.70
C ALA A 45 -23.80 -27.98 -28.44
N GLY A 46 -25.13 -28.09 -28.52
CA GLY A 46 -26.01 -28.52 -27.43
C GLY A 46 -26.40 -27.44 -26.42
N MET A 47 -26.13 -26.15 -26.70
CA MET A 47 -26.52 -25.09 -25.78
C MET A 47 -28.00 -24.76 -25.91
N ARG A 48 -28.78 -25.12 -24.89
CA ARG A 48 -30.21 -24.90 -24.89
C ARG A 48 -30.62 -23.47 -24.45
N LYS A 49 -31.67 -22.93 -25.09
CA LYS A 49 -32.19 -21.56 -24.89
C LYS A 49 -33.05 -21.43 -23.62
N ASP A 50 -33.79 -22.47 -23.29
CA ASP A 50 -34.55 -22.69 -22.04
C ASP A 50 -33.68 -22.53 -20.77
N MET A 51 -32.37 -22.77 -20.87
CA MET A 51 -31.42 -22.61 -19.77
C MET A 51 -30.92 -21.15 -19.59
N ILE A 52 -31.55 -20.18 -20.25
CA ILE A 52 -31.38 -18.75 -20.00
C ILE A 52 -32.49 -18.31 -19.05
N LEU A 53 -32.14 -17.67 -17.92
CA LEU A 53 -33.14 -17.05 -17.05
C LEU A 53 -34.03 -16.10 -17.86
N SER A 54 -35.35 -16.26 -17.75
CA SER A 54 -36.31 -15.34 -18.31
C SER A 54 -36.10 -13.91 -17.77
N ALA A 55 -36.65 -12.92 -18.48
CA ALA A 55 -36.63 -11.54 -18.01
C ALA A 55 -37.25 -11.43 -16.61
N ASP A 56 -38.35 -12.16 -16.37
CA ASP A 56 -39.05 -12.20 -15.08
C ASP A 56 -38.22 -12.89 -14.00
N ALA A 57 -37.55 -14.01 -14.31
CA ALA A 57 -36.67 -14.68 -13.36
C ALA A 57 -35.45 -13.81 -12.99
N LEU A 58 -34.93 -13.03 -13.93
CA LEU A 58 -33.84 -12.08 -13.68
C LEU A 58 -34.33 -10.87 -12.86
N ALA A 59 -35.52 -10.35 -13.15
CA ALA A 59 -36.15 -9.27 -12.40
C ALA A 59 -36.43 -9.71 -10.95
N LEU A 60 -37.00 -10.90 -10.76
CA LEU A 60 -37.24 -11.49 -9.44
C LEU A 60 -35.94 -11.69 -8.66
N ARG A 61 -34.87 -12.16 -9.31
CA ARG A 61 -33.56 -12.31 -8.67
C ARG A 61 -32.97 -10.95 -8.25
N ARG A 62 -33.11 -9.92 -9.07
CA ARG A 62 -32.68 -8.55 -8.76
C ARG A 62 -33.50 -7.96 -7.61
N ALA A 63 -34.82 -8.15 -7.62
CA ALA A 63 -35.72 -7.71 -6.56
C ALA A 63 -35.38 -8.38 -5.22
N ARG A 64 -35.21 -9.71 -5.20
CA ARG A 64 -34.76 -10.45 -4.00
C ARG A 64 -33.39 -9.96 -3.50
N GLN A 65 -32.46 -9.63 -4.39
CA GLN A 65 -31.15 -9.11 -4.01
C GLN A 65 -31.21 -7.68 -3.48
N ALA A 66 -32.07 -6.82 -4.05
CA ALA A 66 -32.33 -5.47 -3.56
C ALA A 66 -33.01 -5.51 -2.18
N GLN A 67 -33.99 -6.39 -1.99
CA GLN A 67 -34.67 -6.58 -0.71
C GLN A 67 -33.71 -7.08 0.38
N ARG A 68 -32.83 -8.06 0.06
CA ARG A 68 -31.76 -8.50 0.98
C ARG A 68 -30.79 -7.37 1.34
N ARG A 69 -30.49 -6.46 0.43
CA ARG A 69 -29.63 -5.29 0.70
C ARG A 69 -30.35 -4.22 1.52
N ALA A 70 -31.65 -4.03 1.30
CA ALA A 70 -32.46 -3.09 2.08
C ALA A 70 -32.68 -3.59 3.53
N GLN A 71 -32.70 -4.91 3.73
CA GLN A 71 -32.77 -5.54 5.05
C GLN A 71 -31.40 -5.63 5.76
N GLN A 72 -30.29 -5.38 5.05
CA GLN A 72 -28.99 -5.26 5.69
C GLN A 72 -28.91 -3.90 6.37
N THR A 73 -28.85 -3.91 7.70
CA THR A 73 -28.50 -2.73 8.48
C THR A 73 -27.13 -2.22 8.03
N PRO A 74 -26.97 -0.91 7.76
CA PRO A 74 -25.65 -0.34 7.53
C PRO A 74 -24.77 -0.67 8.72
N ILE A 75 -23.56 -1.15 8.47
CA ILE A 75 -22.56 -1.32 9.54
C ILE A 75 -22.27 0.08 10.09
N GLN A 76 -22.78 0.38 11.28
CA GLN A 76 -22.50 1.61 12.00
C GLN A 76 -21.57 1.30 13.16
N LEU A 77 -20.56 2.15 13.34
CA LEU A 77 -19.66 2.05 14.48
C LEU A 77 -20.42 2.29 15.77
N SER A 78 -20.15 1.48 16.80
CA SER A 78 -20.65 1.73 18.16
C SER A 78 -20.09 3.04 18.72
N LYS A 79 -20.68 3.54 19.81
CA LYS A 79 -20.20 4.76 20.48
C LYS A 79 -18.74 4.59 20.93
N GLU A 80 -18.42 3.44 21.51
CA GLU A 80 -17.10 3.06 22.01
C GLU A 80 -16.08 2.97 20.86
N GLN A 81 -16.49 2.40 19.72
CA GLN A 81 -15.63 2.34 18.52
C GLN A 81 -15.33 3.73 17.96
N LYS A 82 -16.30 4.64 17.94
CA LYS A 82 -16.09 6.03 17.50
C LYS A 82 -15.12 6.76 18.42
N GLU A 83 -15.28 6.59 19.73
CA GLU A 83 -14.39 7.18 20.73
C GLU A 83 -12.96 6.67 20.59
N LEU A 84 -12.77 5.36 20.42
CA LEU A 84 -11.46 4.78 20.17
C LEU A 84 -10.80 5.33 18.89
N VAL A 85 -11.55 5.48 17.80
CA VAL A 85 -11.05 6.09 16.56
C VAL A 85 -10.60 7.53 16.80
N GLN A 86 -11.34 8.32 17.57
CA GLN A 86 -10.96 9.70 17.89
C GLN A 86 -9.68 9.76 18.73
N ILE A 87 -9.53 8.87 19.71
CA ILE A 87 -8.31 8.77 20.53
C ILE A 87 -7.11 8.41 19.64
N LEU A 88 -7.24 7.40 18.78
CA LEU A 88 -6.19 6.97 17.85
C LEU A 88 -5.76 8.09 16.93
N LEU A 89 -6.72 8.77 16.29
CA LEU A 89 -6.44 9.88 15.38
C LEU A 89 -5.80 11.06 16.11
N GLY A 90 -6.28 11.40 17.30
CA GLY A 90 -5.72 12.46 18.13
C GLY A 90 -4.28 12.17 18.55
N ALA A 91 -4.00 10.95 19.02
CA ALA A 91 -2.65 10.52 19.39
C ALA A 91 -1.71 10.51 18.17
N HIS A 92 -2.16 9.95 17.04
CA HIS A 92 -1.39 9.93 15.81
C HIS A 92 -1.05 11.35 15.34
N THR A 93 -2.03 12.26 15.35
CA THR A 93 -1.82 13.64 14.92
C THR A 93 -0.79 14.36 15.78
N ARG A 94 -0.81 14.15 17.11
CA ARG A 94 0.10 14.81 18.05
C ARG A 94 1.55 14.33 17.98
N HIS A 95 1.74 13.03 17.75
CA HIS A 95 3.06 12.41 17.89
C HIS A 95 3.65 11.91 16.58
N VAL A 96 2.83 11.39 15.66
CA VAL A 96 3.30 10.74 14.41
C VAL A 96 3.21 11.68 13.21
N SER A 97 2.12 12.44 13.05
CA SER A 97 1.98 13.35 11.91
C SER A 97 2.95 14.53 11.95
N THR A 98 3.21 15.07 13.14
CA THR A 98 4.01 16.29 13.35
C THR A 98 5.48 16.03 13.67
N MET A 99 5.91 14.76 13.78
CA MET A 99 7.30 14.44 14.13
C MET A 99 8.30 14.91 13.08
N PHE A 100 7.93 14.83 11.79
CA PHE A 100 8.84 15.16 10.68
C PHE A 100 9.20 16.65 10.64
N ASP A 101 8.29 17.54 11.08
CA ASP A 101 8.55 18.98 11.17
C ASP A 101 9.66 19.32 12.17
N GLN A 102 9.90 18.43 13.14
CA GLN A 102 10.92 18.62 14.17
C GLN A 102 12.30 18.11 13.76
N PHE A 103 12.44 17.50 12.57
CA PHE A 103 13.74 16.98 12.11
C PHE A 103 14.80 18.08 11.98
N VAL A 104 14.38 19.33 11.73
CA VAL A 104 15.28 20.50 11.70
C VAL A 104 16.02 20.76 13.01
N GLN A 105 15.51 20.26 14.14
CA GLN A 105 16.13 20.45 15.44
C GLN A 105 17.39 19.59 15.61
N PHE A 106 17.57 18.57 14.77
CA PHE A 106 18.67 17.60 14.87
C PHE A 106 19.84 17.93 13.94
N ARG A 107 20.15 19.22 13.81
CA ARG A 107 21.31 19.74 13.03
C ARG A 107 21.46 19.09 11.65
N PRO A 108 20.41 19.09 10.80
CA PRO A 108 20.49 18.54 9.45
C PRO A 108 21.59 19.24 8.63
N PRO A 109 22.32 18.50 7.78
CA PRO A 109 23.20 19.09 6.78
C PRO A 109 22.46 20.10 5.89
N ALA A 110 23.15 21.18 5.52
CA ALA A 110 22.56 22.30 4.78
C ALA A 110 21.91 21.89 3.44
N HIS A 111 22.44 20.86 2.76
CA HIS A 111 21.92 20.38 1.48
C HIS A 111 20.54 19.70 1.58
N LEU A 112 20.11 19.28 2.78
CA LEU A 112 18.80 18.69 2.98
C LEU A 112 17.67 19.73 2.98
N PHE A 113 17.99 21.01 3.14
CA PHE A 113 16.96 22.05 3.12
C PHE A 113 16.52 22.34 1.68
N SER A 114 15.20 22.31 1.46
CA SER A 114 14.58 22.48 0.13
C SER A 114 14.93 23.78 -0.61
N HIS A 115 15.51 24.77 0.08
CA HIS A 115 15.86 26.10 -0.45
C HIS A 115 17.36 26.36 -0.63
N HIS A 116 18.24 25.37 -0.39
CA HIS A 116 19.70 25.56 -0.47
C HIS A 116 20.35 24.75 -1.62
N GLN A 117 21.44 25.31 -2.17
CA GLN A 117 22.25 24.73 -3.25
C GLN A 117 23.07 23.51 -2.77
N PRO A 118 23.48 22.59 -3.69
CA PRO A 118 24.25 21.40 -3.35
C PRO A 118 25.57 21.74 -2.65
N LEU A 119 25.95 20.92 -1.67
CA LEU A 119 27.25 21.02 -0.99
C LEU A 119 28.38 20.55 -1.93
N PRO A 120 29.60 21.11 -1.85
CA PRO A 120 30.74 20.59 -2.59
C PRO A 120 31.05 19.12 -2.22
N PRO A 121 31.53 18.30 -3.17
CA PRO A 121 31.74 16.85 -3.01
C PRO A 121 32.80 16.44 -1.97
N TRP A 122 33.44 17.39 -1.29
CA TRP A 122 34.52 17.17 -0.32
C TRP A 122 34.14 17.49 1.14
N ALA A 123 32.88 17.87 1.41
CA ALA A 123 32.46 18.13 2.77
C ALA A 123 32.45 16.83 3.61
N PRO A 124 32.88 16.87 4.88
CA PRO A 124 32.98 15.68 5.72
C PRO A 124 31.60 15.06 5.97
N VAL A 125 31.52 13.74 5.74
CA VAL A 125 30.37 12.82 5.88
C VAL A 125 29.79 12.63 7.31
N PRO A 126 30.53 12.79 8.43
CA PRO A 126 30.00 12.58 9.79
C PRO A 126 28.70 13.31 10.22
N PRO A 127 28.34 14.50 9.71
CA PRO A 127 27.13 15.22 10.11
C PRO A 127 25.83 14.48 9.74
N LEU A 128 25.84 13.70 8.66
CA LEU A 128 24.61 13.07 8.14
C LEU A 128 24.24 11.81 8.93
N LEU A 129 25.21 10.93 9.22
CA LEU A 129 24.98 9.74 10.02
C LEU A 129 24.52 10.07 11.45
N ALA A 130 25.14 11.08 12.06
CA ALA A 130 24.73 11.57 13.39
C ALA A 130 23.31 12.14 13.36
N HIS A 131 22.99 12.94 12.33
CA HIS A 131 21.63 13.43 12.12
C HIS A 131 20.63 12.27 11.98
N PHE A 132 20.95 11.23 11.21
CA PHE A 132 20.10 10.05 11.09
C PHE A 132 19.93 9.30 12.41
N ALA A 133 20.98 9.12 13.19
CA ALA A 133 20.91 8.49 14.50
C ALA A 133 19.97 9.25 15.45
N ASP A 134 20.08 10.58 15.48
CA ASP A 134 19.27 11.45 16.30
C ASP A 134 17.79 11.42 15.89
N ILE A 135 17.48 11.58 14.59
CA ILE A 135 16.08 11.58 14.13
C ILE A 135 15.44 10.20 14.35
N ASN A 136 16.15 9.09 14.11
CA ASN A 136 15.60 7.75 14.34
C ASN A 136 15.31 7.50 15.82
N THR A 137 16.19 7.94 16.72
CA THR A 137 15.95 7.87 18.16
C THR A 137 14.71 8.69 18.54
N PHE A 138 14.61 9.91 17.99
CA PHE A 138 13.44 10.75 18.19
C PHE A 138 12.15 10.12 17.64
N MET A 139 12.20 9.49 16.46
CA MET A 139 11.05 8.80 15.88
C MET A 139 10.54 7.71 16.82
N VAL A 140 11.43 6.85 17.32
CA VAL A 140 11.08 5.81 18.29
C VAL A 140 10.44 6.42 19.55
N GLN A 141 11.00 7.51 20.08
CA GLN A 141 10.42 8.20 21.24
C GLN A 141 9.01 8.73 20.96
N GLN A 142 8.74 9.25 19.76
CA GLN A 142 7.40 9.69 19.38
C GLN A 142 6.43 8.51 19.25
N ILE A 143 6.87 7.35 18.75
CA ILE A 143 6.06 6.13 18.75
C ILE A 143 5.74 5.67 20.18
N ILE A 144 6.70 5.72 21.10
CA ILE A 144 6.45 5.40 22.52
C ILE A 144 5.43 6.38 23.13
N LYS A 145 5.53 7.68 22.83
CA LYS A 145 4.54 8.68 23.29
C LYS A 145 3.17 8.43 22.68
N PHE A 146 3.11 8.08 21.40
CA PHE A 146 1.88 7.68 20.71
C PHE A 146 1.21 6.50 21.41
N THR A 147 1.93 5.42 21.72
CA THR A 147 1.33 4.24 22.37
C THR A 147 0.85 4.54 23.79
N LYS A 148 1.56 5.41 24.53
CA LYS A 148 1.15 5.87 25.87
C LYS A 148 -0.17 6.65 25.87
N ASP A 149 -0.53 7.31 24.77
CA ASP A 149 -1.83 8.00 24.65
C ASP A 149 -3.00 7.03 24.39
N LEU A 150 -2.74 5.75 24.13
CA LEU A 150 -3.76 4.74 23.84
C LEU A 150 -4.21 4.00 25.11
N PRO A 151 -5.48 4.14 25.56
CA PRO A 151 -5.97 3.47 26.76
C PRO A 151 -5.83 1.95 26.71
N LEU A 152 -6.10 1.33 25.56
CA LEU A 152 -6.00 -0.11 25.37
C LEU A 152 -4.56 -0.63 25.48
N PHE A 153 -3.57 0.19 25.11
CA PHE A 153 -2.17 -0.17 25.26
C PHE A 153 -1.71 -0.01 26.72
N ARG A 154 -2.09 1.11 27.36
CA ARG A 154 -1.78 1.37 28.77
C ARG A 154 -2.38 0.37 29.75
N SER A 155 -3.49 -0.27 29.39
CA SER A 155 -4.10 -1.31 30.23
C SER A 155 -3.36 -2.65 30.20
N LEU A 156 -2.39 -2.84 29.29
CA LEU A 156 -1.61 -4.07 29.21
C LEU A 156 -0.55 -4.13 30.32
N PRO A 157 -0.11 -5.34 30.73
CA PRO A 157 1.07 -5.51 31.56
C PRO A 157 2.30 -4.78 30.98
N MET A 158 3.17 -4.26 31.84
CA MET A 158 4.37 -3.52 31.41
C MET A 158 5.28 -4.35 30.50
N GLU A 159 5.40 -5.65 30.77
CA GLU A 159 6.16 -6.58 29.96
C GLU A 159 5.60 -6.69 28.53
N ASP A 160 4.28 -6.83 28.39
CA ASP A 160 3.61 -6.88 27.08
C ASP A 160 3.76 -5.57 26.32
N GLN A 161 3.67 -4.42 27.00
CA GLN A 161 3.91 -3.12 26.39
C GLN A 161 5.33 -3.03 25.80
N ILE A 162 6.34 -3.52 26.52
CA ILE A 162 7.73 -3.56 26.06
C ILE A 162 7.86 -4.47 24.84
N TYR A 163 7.36 -5.71 24.91
CA TYR A 163 7.45 -6.66 23.79
C TYR A 163 6.75 -6.16 22.53
N LEU A 164 5.58 -5.54 22.67
CA LEU A 164 4.86 -4.94 21.54
C LEU A 164 5.65 -3.77 20.92
N LEU A 165 6.27 -2.92 21.73
CA LEU A 165 7.12 -1.83 21.23
C LEU A 165 8.37 -2.37 20.53
N LYS A 166 9.05 -3.36 21.10
CA LYS A 166 10.20 -4.03 20.47
C LYS A 166 9.82 -4.63 19.11
N GLY A 167 8.66 -5.28 19.03
CA GLY A 167 8.19 -5.93 17.81
C GLY A 167 7.70 -4.98 16.71
N ALA A 168 7.22 -3.77 17.06
CA ALA A 168 6.49 -2.92 16.11
C ALA A 168 7.02 -1.49 15.95
N ALA A 169 7.81 -0.95 16.87
CA ALA A 169 8.17 0.48 16.84
C ALA A 169 8.92 0.88 15.56
N VAL A 170 9.86 0.05 15.12
CA VAL A 170 10.62 0.26 13.89
C VAL A 170 9.71 0.15 12.65
N GLU A 171 8.81 -0.82 12.61
CA GLU A 171 7.86 -0.98 11.50
C GLU A 171 6.92 0.23 11.40
N ILE A 172 6.44 0.74 12.53
CA ILE A 172 5.60 1.95 12.56
C ILE A 172 6.39 3.17 12.07
N CYS A 173 7.67 3.31 12.46
CA CYS A 173 8.53 4.38 11.93
C CYS A 173 8.70 4.28 10.42
N HIS A 174 8.90 3.08 9.88
CA HIS A 174 8.99 2.86 8.43
C HIS A 174 7.70 3.21 7.71
N ILE A 175 6.54 2.76 8.22
CA ILE A 175 5.24 3.13 7.64
C ILE A 175 5.10 4.65 7.62
N ALA A 176 5.32 5.30 8.76
CA ALA A 176 5.18 6.74 8.91
C ALA A 176 6.09 7.49 7.93
N LEU A 177 7.37 7.14 7.86
CA LEU A 177 8.34 7.76 6.95
C LEU A 177 7.93 7.57 5.48
N ASN A 178 7.47 6.37 5.10
CA ASN A 178 7.01 6.11 3.73
C ASN A 178 5.79 6.94 3.32
N THR A 179 4.99 7.44 4.28
CA THR A 179 3.90 8.37 3.94
C THR A 179 4.40 9.74 3.47
N THR A 180 5.67 10.06 3.72
CA THR A 180 6.31 11.31 3.27
C THR A 180 7.00 11.18 1.91
N PHE A 181 7.04 9.97 1.33
CA PHE A 181 7.71 9.73 0.05
C PHE A 181 6.89 10.25 -1.14
N CYS A 182 7.53 11.08 -1.96
CA CYS A 182 6.97 11.66 -3.16
C CYS A 182 7.45 10.90 -4.41
N LEU A 183 6.58 10.06 -4.98
CA LEU A 183 6.88 9.25 -6.17
C LEU A 183 7.35 10.07 -7.38
N GLN A 184 6.81 11.29 -7.57
CA GLN A 184 7.17 12.13 -8.72
C GLN A 184 8.62 12.62 -8.65
N THR A 185 9.11 12.87 -7.44
CA THR A 185 10.43 13.46 -7.24
C THR A 185 11.45 12.44 -6.71
N GLN A 186 11.00 11.25 -6.31
CA GLN A 186 11.80 10.20 -5.66
C GLN A 186 12.51 10.69 -4.39
N ASN A 187 11.84 11.51 -3.57
CA ASN A 187 12.38 12.05 -2.32
C ASN A 187 11.40 11.88 -1.17
N PHE A 188 11.93 11.83 0.05
CA PHE A 188 11.15 11.98 1.28
C PHE A 188 11.05 13.45 1.64
N LEU A 189 9.83 13.92 1.89
CA LEU A 189 9.53 15.31 2.26
C LEU A 189 9.13 15.36 3.74
N CYS A 190 10.12 15.60 4.60
CA CYS A 190 9.94 15.63 6.05
C CYS A 190 9.99 17.08 6.54
N GLY A 191 8.83 17.71 6.60
CA GLY A 191 8.72 19.14 6.90
C GLY A 191 9.50 19.96 5.84
N PRO A 192 10.45 20.83 6.25
CA PRO A 192 11.27 21.62 5.31
C PRO A 192 12.46 20.85 4.72
N LEU A 193 12.71 19.62 5.18
CA LEU A 193 13.83 18.79 4.76
C LEU A 193 13.42 17.85 3.64
N ARG A 194 14.31 17.70 2.66
CA ARG A 194 14.20 16.81 1.52
C ARG A 194 15.35 15.81 1.59
N TYR A 195 15.00 14.54 1.72
CA TYR A 195 15.96 13.43 1.68
C TYR A 195 15.82 12.67 0.37
N THR A 196 16.94 12.38 -0.26
CA THR A 196 17.07 11.54 -1.45
C THR A 196 17.40 10.10 -1.04
N MET A 197 17.25 9.15 -1.98
CA MET A 197 17.72 7.78 -1.76
C MET A 197 19.25 7.72 -1.60
N GLU A 198 19.97 8.67 -2.20
CA GLU A 198 21.43 8.74 -2.21
C GLU A 198 21.99 9.17 -0.83
N ASP A 199 21.25 9.98 -0.08
CA ASP A 199 21.64 10.43 1.27
C ASP A 199 21.85 9.25 2.24
N GLY A 200 21.13 8.12 2.05
CA GLY A 200 21.32 6.89 2.84
C GLY A 200 22.41 5.95 2.31
N VAL A 201 22.99 6.24 1.14
CA VAL A 201 23.99 5.41 0.44
C VAL A 201 25.41 5.95 0.64
N HIS A 202 25.58 7.26 0.75
CA HIS A 202 26.90 7.89 0.90
C HIS A 202 27.59 7.58 2.24
N ASP A 203 26.84 7.23 3.29
CA ASP A 203 27.35 6.94 4.64
C ASP A 203 27.87 5.51 4.85
N ARG A 204 28.08 4.72 3.79
CA ARG A 204 28.58 3.34 3.88
C ARG A 204 30.05 3.21 3.47
N PRO A 205 31.03 3.46 4.36
CA PRO A 205 32.40 3.07 4.11
C PRO A 205 32.47 1.54 4.12
N GLY A 206 32.43 0.91 2.96
CA GLY A 206 32.56 -0.55 2.81
C GLY A 206 31.69 -1.22 1.74
N VAL A 207 30.77 -0.51 1.11
CA VAL A 207 29.96 -1.07 0.01
C VAL A 207 30.74 -0.98 -1.31
N THR A 208 31.12 -2.14 -1.84
CA THR A 208 31.90 -2.31 -3.08
C THR A 208 31.03 -2.35 -4.34
N GLN A 209 29.78 -2.81 -4.24
CA GLN A 209 28.86 -3.01 -5.37
C GLN A 209 27.73 -1.97 -5.43
N ARG A 210 28.08 -0.68 -5.41
CA ARG A 210 27.09 0.41 -5.34
C ARG A 210 26.08 0.37 -6.50
N LYS A 211 26.57 0.21 -7.73
CA LYS A 211 25.71 0.18 -8.94
C LYS A 211 24.63 -0.91 -8.92
N GLU A 212 24.94 -2.08 -8.37
CA GLU A 212 23.97 -3.18 -8.30
C GLU A 212 22.88 -2.89 -7.25
N ILE A 213 23.26 -2.26 -6.13
CA ILE A 213 22.32 -1.84 -5.09
C ILE A 213 21.42 -0.71 -5.60
N ASP A 214 21.97 0.27 -6.32
CA ASP A 214 21.22 1.37 -6.91
C ASP A 214 20.16 0.84 -7.89
N GLN A 215 20.55 -0.11 -8.75
CA GLN A 215 19.63 -0.77 -9.69
C GLN A 215 18.51 -1.54 -8.97
N LEU A 216 18.85 -2.28 -7.90
CA LEU A 216 17.86 -3.01 -7.10
C LEU A 216 16.87 -2.07 -6.40
N GLN A 217 17.35 -0.93 -5.89
CA GLN A 217 16.50 0.07 -5.26
C GLN A 217 15.57 0.73 -6.27
N GLU A 218 16.06 1.05 -7.47
CA GLU A 218 15.26 1.61 -8.57
C GLU A 218 14.19 0.62 -9.04
N ASP A 219 14.56 -0.65 -9.25
CA ASP A 219 13.62 -1.70 -9.64
C ASP A 219 12.50 -1.88 -8.59
N MET A 220 12.84 -1.81 -7.31
CA MET A 220 11.88 -1.89 -6.20
C MET A 220 10.96 -0.66 -6.16
N ALA A 221 11.51 0.55 -6.35
CA ALA A 221 10.74 1.79 -6.39
C ALA A 221 9.74 1.81 -7.57
N LEU A 222 10.18 1.38 -8.76
CA LEU A 222 9.34 1.26 -9.95
C LEU A 222 8.26 0.18 -9.79
N THR A 223 8.60 -0.95 -9.17
CA THR A 223 7.63 -2.01 -8.87
C THR A 223 6.54 -1.52 -7.92
N LEU A 224 6.93 -0.81 -6.86
CA LEU A 224 5.99 -0.19 -5.92
C LEU A 224 5.14 0.89 -6.60
N GLU A 225 5.74 1.71 -7.45
CA GLU A 225 5.02 2.73 -8.22
C GLU A 225 3.98 2.10 -9.15
N ASN A 226 4.34 1.07 -9.90
CA ASN A 226 3.44 0.34 -10.79
C ASN A 226 2.31 -0.32 -10.01
N TYR A 227 2.62 -0.95 -8.88
CA TYR A 227 1.61 -1.50 -7.97
C TYR A 227 0.61 -0.42 -7.52
N ILE A 228 1.09 0.75 -7.09
CA ILE A 228 0.25 1.87 -6.63
C ILE A 228 -0.59 2.45 -7.79
N LYS A 229 -0.01 2.58 -9.00
CA LYS A 229 -0.70 3.06 -10.21
C LYS A 229 -1.81 2.10 -10.62
N GLU A 230 -1.59 0.79 -10.55
CA GLU A 230 -2.63 -0.23 -10.77
C GLU A 230 -3.76 -0.21 -9.71
N GLN A 231 -3.54 0.47 -8.59
CA GLN A 231 -4.44 0.46 -7.44
C GLN A 231 -5.51 1.59 -7.41
N LYS A 232 -5.59 2.55 -8.36
CA LYS A 232 -6.61 3.65 -8.31
C LYS A 232 -7.68 3.63 -9.42
N PRO A 233 -8.93 4.11 -9.17
CA PRO A 233 -9.73 4.12 -7.94
C PRO A 233 -10.73 2.95 -7.97
N ARG A 234 -10.71 2.05 -6.99
CA ARG A 234 -11.67 0.92 -6.97
C ARG A 234 -12.99 1.34 -6.31
N PRO A 235 -14.14 1.04 -6.94
CA PRO A 235 -15.44 1.26 -6.34
C PRO A 235 -15.53 0.44 -5.04
N GLN A 236 -15.66 1.16 -3.93
CA GLN A 236 -15.97 0.68 -2.58
C GLN A 236 -15.02 -0.40 -2.06
N SER A 237 -13.92 0.04 -1.42
CA SER A 237 -13.38 -0.37 -0.09
C SER A 237 -13.38 -1.85 0.38
N ARG A 238 -13.89 -2.81 -0.40
CA ARG A 238 -14.16 -4.20 0.00
C ARG A 238 -12.90 -4.99 0.31
N PHE A 239 -11.79 -4.63 -0.30
CA PHE A 239 -10.50 -5.31 -0.12
C PHE A 239 -9.42 -4.37 0.45
N LEU A 240 -9.79 -3.16 0.88
CA LEU A 240 -8.80 -2.21 1.41
C LEU A 240 -8.17 -2.77 2.68
N TYR A 241 -8.99 -3.29 3.60
CA TYR A 241 -8.50 -3.93 4.82
C TYR A 241 -7.54 -5.09 4.52
N ALA A 242 -7.93 -6.02 3.63
CA ALA A 242 -7.08 -7.15 3.25
C ALA A 242 -5.74 -6.72 2.63
N LYS A 243 -5.74 -5.63 1.85
CA LYS A 243 -4.51 -5.06 1.29
C LYS A 243 -3.63 -4.43 2.36
N LEU A 244 -4.20 -3.64 3.27
CA LEU A 244 -3.47 -3.06 4.39
C LEU A 244 -2.83 -4.16 5.26
N MET A 245 -3.57 -5.23 5.56
CA MET A 245 -3.04 -6.38 6.28
C MET A 245 -1.94 -7.11 5.51
N GLY A 246 -2.02 -7.18 4.18
CA GLY A 246 -0.96 -7.73 3.34
C GLY A 246 0.34 -6.91 3.39
N LEU A 247 0.25 -5.58 3.46
CA LEU A 247 1.42 -4.71 3.60
C LEU A 247 2.17 -4.95 4.92
N LEU A 248 1.45 -5.28 6.01
CA LEU A 248 2.07 -5.62 7.29
C LEU A 248 2.93 -6.90 7.21
N ALA A 249 2.62 -7.83 6.30
CA ALA A 249 3.44 -9.02 6.10
C ALA A 249 4.75 -8.70 5.38
N GLU A 250 4.69 -7.87 4.34
CA GLU A 250 5.88 -7.41 3.58
C GLU A 250 6.83 -6.56 4.46
N LEU A 251 6.27 -5.79 5.39
CA LEU A 251 7.06 -4.98 6.33
C LEU A 251 8.00 -5.81 7.20
N ARG A 252 7.67 -7.07 7.51
CA ARG A 252 8.56 -7.94 8.30
C ARG A 252 9.84 -8.30 7.55
N SER A 253 9.74 -8.52 6.23
CA SER A 253 10.90 -8.77 5.38
C SER A 253 11.79 -7.53 5.29
N LEU A 254 11.18 -6.34 5.13
CA LEU A 254 11.90 -5.07 5.12
C LEU A 254 12.56 -4.77 6.47
N ASN A 255 11.88 -5.04 7.57
CA ASN A 255 12.40 -4.84 8.92
C ASN A 255 13.62 -5.74 9.18
N SER A 256 13.56 -7.00 8.74
CA SER A 256 14.70 -7.95 8.84
C SER A 256 15.92 -7.46 8.05
N ALA A 257 15.72 -6.94 6.84
CA ALA A 257 16.77 -6.37 6.03
C ALA A 257 17.36 -5.07 6.64
N TYR A 258 16.51 -4.21 7.21
CA TYR A 258 16.92 -2.98 7.88
C TYR A 258 17.76 -3.26 9.13
N LEU A 259 17.32 -4.18 9.99
CA LEU A 259 18.05 -4.61 11.18
C LEU A 259 19.42 -5.18 10.83
N TYR A 260 19.48 -6.01 9.79
CA TYR A 260 20.75 -6.53 9.26
C TYR A 260 21.68 -5.42 8.78
N GLN A 261 21.15 -4.33 8.21
CA GLN A 261 21.95 -3.19 7.79
C GLN A 261 22.48 -2.36 8.97
N ILE A 262 21.66 -2.08 9.99
CA ILE A 262 22.10 -1.34 11.19
C ILE A 262 23.31 -2.02 11.84
N GLN A 263 23.28 -3.35 11.96
CA GLN A 263 24.37 -4.11 12.58
C GLN A 263 25.71 -4.01 11.83
N ARG A 264 25.67 -3.66 10.52
CA ARG A 264 26.86 -3.58 9.67
C ARG A 264 27.46 -2.16 9.58
N ILE A 265 26.76 -1.14 10.08
CA ILE A 265 27.29 0.23 10.09
C ILE A 265 28.12 0.41 11.37
N GLN A 266 29.44 0.51 11.20
CA GLN A 266 30.37 0.68 12.32
C GLN A 266 30.06 1.96 13.11
N GLY A 267 29.93 1.83 14.43
CA GLY A 267 29.68 2.96 15.34
C GLY A 267 28.22 3.40 15.47
N LEU A 268 27.31 2.95 14.59
CA LEU A 268 25.91 3.39 14.60
C LEU A 268 25.13 2.85 15.81
N SER A 269 25.39 1.60 16.22
CA SER A 269 24.78 1.02 17.42
C SER A 269 25.10 1.82 18.68
N ALA A 270 26.35 2.28 18.82
CA ALA A 270 26.79 3.13 19.93
C ALA A 270 26.13 4.53 19.91
N MET A 271 25.77 5.04 18.74
CA MET A 271 25.05 6.32 18.59
C MET A 271 23.56 6.21 18.91
N MET A 272 22.99 4.99 18.91
CA MET A 272 21.55 4.77 19.01
C MET A 272 21.18 3.73 20.08
N PRO A 273 21.49 3.96 21.36
CA PRO A 273 21.29 2.99 22.42
C PRO A 273 19.81 2.58 22.59
N LEU A 274 18.88 3.53 22.41
CA LEU A 274 17.44 3.24 22.47
C LEU A 274 17.00 2.32 21.33
N LEU A 275 17.51 2.55 20.11
CA LEU A 275 17.18 1.69 18.98
C LEU A 275 17.79 0.30 19.18
N GLN A 276 19.01 0.22 19.73
CA GLN A 276 19.62 -1.06 20.06
C GLN A 276 18.79 -1.84 21.09
N GLU A 277 18.25 -1.19 22.12
CA GLU A 277 17.37 -1.82 23.11
C GLU A 277 16.07 -2.32 22.47
N ILE A 278 15.44 -1.50 21.60
CA ILE A 278 14.22 -1.86 20.86
C ILE A 278 14.45 -3.06 19.94
N CYS A 279 15.64 -3.13 19.32
CA CYS A 279 16.00 -4.13 18.32
C CYS A 279 16.69 -5.38 18.91
N SER A 280 16.91 -5.42 20.22
CA SER A 280 17.46 -6.56 20.97
C SER A 280 16.37 -7.48 21.52
#